data_AF-A0A1Q7Y738-F1
#
_entry.id   AF-A0A1Q7Y738-F1
#
_cell.length_a   1.000
_cell.length_b   1.000
_cell.length_c   1.000
_cell.angle_alpha   90.00
_cell.angle_beta   90.00
_cell.angle_gamma   90.00
#
_symmetry.space_group_name_H-M   'P 1'
#
loop_
_entity.id
_entity.type
_entity.pdbx_description
1 polymer ?
#
loop_
_entity_poly.entity_id
_entity_poly.type
_entity_poly.pdbx_seq_one_letter_code
_entity_poly.pdbx_strand_id
1 'polypeptide(L)'
;MNQHRKVSFLHLIDPGEQMAFRKLTLLIFLLLLSLSAARAQSTAPVPPTDASTSGPRPSREDMRLGSPELEMRDRHEIELLERERRENLERAREAAQIGAQIRESFSHSRTLNRDDLKKLDRLEKLAHRILSDAGGSSVDEPEQEIPTQLETAVNRVAELSEEIRKTVEKTPRQVVSAGVIESSNKLLIVIRRVRELSR
;
A
#
# COMPACT_ATOMS: atom_id res chain seq x y z
N MET A 1 -57.34 7.30 -1.01
CA MET A 1 -57.17 6.33 -2.13
C MET A 1 -55.68 6.32 -2.50
N ASN A 2 -55.08 5.14 -2.67
CA ASN A 2 -53.63 4.79 -2.77
C ASN A 2 -52.85 4.90 -1.44
N GLN A 3 -52.55 3.86 -0.65
CA GLN A 3 -51.97 2.51 -0.86
C GLN A 3 -50.54 2.44 -1.43
N HIS A 4 -49.62 2.10 -0.52
CA HIS A 4 -48.47 1.17 -0.57
C HIS A 4 -47.51 1.14 -1.78
N ARG A 5 -46.20 1.26 -1.46
CA ARG A 5 -45.28 0.11 -1.32
C ARG A 5 -43.90 0.54 -0.79
N LYS A 6 -43.60 0.18 0.47
CA LYS A 6 -42.22 0.00 0.94
C LYS A 6 -41.80 -1.41 0.54
N VAL A 7 -40.70 -1.52 -0.19
CA VAL A 7 -40.12 -2.81 -0.57
C VAL A 7 -39.06 -3.17 0.46
N SER A 8 -39.43 -4.02 1.41
CA SER A 8 -38.49 -4.70 2.30
C SER A 8 -37.95 -5.92 1.56
N PHE A 9 -36.69 -5.88 1.14
CA PHE A 9 -36.02 -6.97 0.42
C PHE A 9 -34.85 -7.51 1.25
N LEU A 10 -35.13 -7.94 2.47
CA LEU A 10 -34.19 -8.69 3.31
C LEU A 10 -35.00 -9.66 4.15
N HIS A 11 -35.35 -10.82 3.58
CA HIS A 11 -35.55 -12.06 4.33
C HIS A 11 -35.77 -13.20 3.33
N LEU A 12 -34.67 -13.84 2.92
CA LEU A 12 -34.72 -15.22 2.45
C LEU A 12 -33.36 -15.88 2.73
N ILE A 13 -33.10 -16.16 4.00
CA ILE A 13 -32.01 -17.06 4.42
C ILE A 13 -32.65 -18.04 5.41
N ASP A 14 -32.61 -19.32 5.07
CA ASP A 14 -33.19 -20.41 5.84
C ASP A 14 -32.56 -20.49 7.26
N PRO A 15 -33.36 -20.66 8.32
CA PRO A 15 -32.87 -20.65 9.71
C PRO A 15 -31.96 -21.84 10.04
N GLY A 16 -31.98 -22.91 9.24
CA GLY A 16 -31.09 -24.07 9.38
C GLY A 16 -29.63 -23.78 9.00
N GLU A 17 -29.41 -22.99 7.94
CA GLU A 17 -28.06 -22.68 7.45
C GLU A 17 -27.33 -21.66 8.35
N GLN A 18 -28.08 -20.75 8.98
CA GLN A 18 -27.54 -19.77 9.94
C GLN A 18 -26.89 -20.44 11.16
N MET A 19 -27.43 -21.58 11.62
CA MET A 19 -26.86 -22.32 12.75
C MET A 19 -25.60 -23.10 12.34
N ALA A 20 -25.55 -23.61 11.11
CA ALA A 20 -24.36 -24.27 10.57
C ALA A 20 -23.20 -23.29 10.37
N PHE A 21 -23.48 -22.10 9.81
CA PHE A 21 -22.47 -21.05 9.63
C PHE A 21 -21.92 -20.51 10.96
N ARG A 22 -22.77 -20.32 11.97
CA ARG A 22 -22.34 -19.89 13.32
C ARG A 22 -21.48 -20.93 14.03
N LYS A 23 -21.82 -22.22 13.91
CA LYS A 23 -21.00 -23.32 14.46
C LYS A 23 -19.67 -23.43 13.73
N LEU A 24 -19.66 -23.25 12.40
CA LEU A 24 -18.44 -23.27 11.60
C LEU A 24 -17.51 -22.08 11.92
N THR A 25 -18.07 -20.87 12.08
CA THR A 25 -17.26 -19.69 12.49
C THR A 25 -16.69 -19.85 13.90
N LEU A 26 -17.47 -20.38 14.86
CA LEU A 26 -16.96 -20.67 16.21
C LEU A 26 -15.85 -21.73 16.19
N LEU A 27 -15.95 -22.75 15.35
CA LEU A 27 -14.96 -23.83 15.26
C LEU A 27 -13.64 -23.33 14.63
N ILE A 28 -13.71 -22.48 13.60
CA ILE A 28 -12.53 -21.84 13.00
C ILE A 28 -11.84 -20.90 13.99
N PHE A 29 -12.61 -20.10 14.74
CA PHE A 29 -12.05 -19.20 15.75
C PHE A 29 -11.36 -19.97 16.90
N LEU A 30 -11.94 -21.10 17.33
CA LEU A 30 -11.34 -21.98 18.33
C LEU A 30 -10.04 -22.66 17.82
N LEU A 31 -9.98 -22.99 16.53
CA LEU A 31 -8.81 -23.60 15.90
C LEU A 31 -7.64 -22.59 15.71
N LEU A 32 -7.96 -21.30 15.54
CA LEU A 32 -6.96 -20.24 15.41
C LEU A 32 -6.36 -19.83 16.77
N LEU A 33 -7.10 -19.96 17.87
CA LEU A 33 -6.58 -19.68 19.23
C LEU A 33 -5.59 -20.73 19.74
N SER A 34 -5.61 -21.96 19.23
CA SER A 34 -4.74 -23.05 19.72
C SER A 34 -3.33 -23.06 19.12
N LEU A 35 -3.03 -22.18 18.16
CA LEU A 35 -1.70 -22.11 17.51
C LEU A 35 -0.70 -21.21 18.24
N SER A 36 -1.07 -20.52 19.31
CA SER A 36 -0.20 -19.55 20.02
C SER A 36 0.45 -20.04 21.31
N ALA A 37 0.34 -21.33 21.66
CA ALA A 37 0.87 -21.87 22.92
C ALA A 37 1.94 -22.96 22.72
N ALA A 38 3.11 -22.64 22.13
CA ALA A 38 4.29 -23.51 22.19
C ALA A 38 5.62 -22.81 21.85
N ARG A 39 6.05 -21.82 22.64
CA ARG A 39 7.45 -21.37 22.71
C ARG A 39 7.83 -21.04 24.16
N ALA A 40 7.81 -22.04 25.04
CA ALA A 40 8.36 -21.92 26.39
C ALA A 40 8.96 -23.26 26.82
N GLN A 41 10.23 -23.50 26.46
CA GLN A 41 11.21 -24.33 27.20
C GLN A 41 12.49 -24.48 26.37
N SER A 42 13.49 -23.66 26.69
CA SER A 42 14.89 -23.99 26.40
C SER A 42 15.74 -23.48 27.57
N THR A 43 15.58 -24.15 28.70
CA THR A 43 16.60 -24.17 29.75
C THR A 43 17.60 -25.25 29.37
N ALA A 44 18.72 -24.85 28.79
CA ALA A 44 19.89 -25.72 28.66
C ALA A 44 20.53 -25.94 30.05
N PRO A 45 21.03 -27.15 30.35
CA PRO A 45 21.69 -27.43 31.62
C PRO A 45 23.09 -26.82 31.65
N VAL A 46 23.42 -26.13 32.74
CA VAL A 46 24.77 -25.61 33.02
C VAL A 46 25.61 -26.72 33.67
N PRO A 47 26.79 -27.09 33.13
CA PRO A 47 27.75 -27.90 33.88
C PRO A 47 28.57 -26.99 34.82
N PRO A 48 28.93 -27.43 36.03
CA PRO A 48 29.81 -26.68 36.91
C PRO A 48 31.26 -26.92 36.48
N THR A 49 32.07 -25.87 36.29
CA THR A 49 33.52 -26.02 36.32
C THR A 49 34.18 -24.75 36.84
N ASP A 50 35.17 -25.02 37.68
CA ASP A 50 35.86 -24.20 38.66
C ASP A 50 36.53 -22.89 38.19
N ALA A 51 36.79 -22.08 39.21
CA ALA A 51 37.53 -20.84 39.19
C ALA A 51 38.92 -20.98 38.56
N SER A 52 39.29 -19.98 37.74
CA SER A 52 40.52 -19.17 37.83
C SER A 52 40.89 -18.62 36.45
N THR A 53 40.89 -17.30 36.32
CA THR A 53 41.87 -16.44 35.63
C THR A 53 41.17 -15.15 35.24
N SER A 54 41.47 -14.10 36.01
CA SER A 54 41.17 -12.71 35.72
C SER A 54 41.98 -12.24 34.49
N GLY A 55 41.36 -12.29 33.32
CA GLY A 55 41.64 -11.39 32.20
C GLY A 55 40.36 -10.63 31.89
N PRO A 56 40.41 -9.37 31.38
CA PRO A 56 39.21 -8.72 30.89
C PRO A 56 38.70 -9.57 29.72
N ARG A 57 37.63 -10.33 29.93
CA ARG A 57 36.91 -10.96 28.81
C ARG A 57 36.30 -9.78 28.03
N PRO A 58 36.60 -9.62 26.73
CA PRO A 58 35.89 -8.65 25.94
C PRO A 58 34.39 -8.95 26.06
N SER A 59 33.62 -7.91 26.34
CA SER A 59 32.18 -8.01 26.49
C SER A 59 31.62 -8.61 25.19
N ARG A 60 30.56 -9.43 25.25
CA ARG A 60 29.88 -9.91 24.03
C ARG A 60 29.43 -8.79 23.10
N GLU A 61 29.36 -7.56 23.61
CA GLU A 61 29.11 -6.34 22.84
C GLU A 61 30.30 -5.89 21.98
N ASP A 62 31.54 -6.12 22.39
CA ASP A 62 32.74 -5.71 21.64
C ASP A 62 33.05 -6.66 20.46
N MET A 63 32.53 -7.89 20.49
CA MET A 63 32.66 -8.88 19.40
C MET A 63 31.53 -8.78 18.34
N ARG A 64 30.57 -7.87 18.55
CA ARG A 64 29.38 -7.70 17.69
C ARG A 64 29.49 -6.54 16.71
N LEU A 65 30.50 -5.68 16.83
CA LEU A 65 30.87 -4.74 15.78
C LEU A 65 31.70 -5.47 14.71
N GLY A 66 31.12 -5.65 13.52
CA GLY A 66 31.89 -6.01 12.31
C GLY A 66 32.18 -7.50 12.09
N SER A 67 31.27 -8.42 12.42
CA SER A 67 31.37 -9.77 11.84
C SER A 67 31.19 -9.66 10.32
N PRO A 68 32.07 -10.25 9.49
CA PRO A 68 31.95 -10.19 8.03
C PRO A 68 30.57 -10.65 7.53
N GLU A 69 29.95 -11.63 8.20
CA GLU A 69 28.63 -12.14 7.87
C GLU A 69 27.52 -11.12 8.13
N LEU A 70 27.60 -10.36 9.24
CA LEU A 70 26.64 -9.30 9.55
C LEU A 70 26.78 -8.14 8.56
N GLU A 71 28.02 -7.71 8.29
CA GLU A 71 28.26 -6.65 7.30
C GLU A 71 27.75 -7.02 5.90
N MET A 72 27.91 -8.27 5.48
CA MET A 72 27.40 -8.75 4.19
C MET A 72 25.86 -8.72 4.14
N ARG A 73 25.18 -9.06 5.23
CA ARG A 73 23.71 -9.00 5.31
C ARG A 73 23.22 -7.56 5.27
N ASP A 74 23.85 -6.68 6.04
CA ASP A 74 23.50 -5.26 6.10
C ASP A 74 23.70 -4.59 4.73
N ARG A 75 24.82 -4.89 4.04
CA ARG A 75 25.08 -4.41 2.67
C ARG A 75 24.00 -4.86 1.69
N HIS A 76 23.60 -6.13 1.76
CA HIS A 76 22.56 -6.67 0.88
C HIS A 76 21.19 -6.03 1.15
N GLU A 77 20.81 -5.81 2.41
CA GLU A 77 19.57 -5.12 2.78
C GLU A 77 19.57 -3.67 2.27
N ILE A 78 20.68 -2.96 2.44
CA ILE A 78 20.84 -1.60 1.92
C ILE A 78 20.67 -1.55 0.41
N GLU A 79 21.28 -2.48 -0.32
CA GLU A 79 21.18 -2.56 -1.78
C GLU A 79 19.74 -2.82 -2.25
N LEU A 80 19.01 -3.71 -1.57
CA LEU A 80 17.60 -3.97 -1.86
C LEU A 80 16.75 -2.72 -1.67
N LEU A 81 16.87 -2.05 -0.52
CA LEU A 81 16.11 -0.83 -0.23
C LEU A 81 16.45 0.31 -1.20
N GLU A 82 17.69 0.40 -1.65
CA GLU A 82 18.10 1.38 -2.67
C GLU A 82 17.51 1.09 -4.04
N ARG A 83 17.45 -0.19 -4.42
CA ARG A 83 16.82 -0.64 -5.66
C ARG A 83 15.33 -0.36 -5.64
N GLU A 84 14.63 -0.77 -4.58
CA GLU A 84 13.20 -0.53 -4.40
C GLU A 84 12.87 0.96 -4.44
N ARG A 85 13.67 1.80 -3.74
CA ARG A 85 13.55 3.26 -3.82
C ARG A 85 13.70 3.76 -5.25
N ARG A 86 14.72 3.29 -5.99
CA ARG A 86 14.98 3.73 -7.36
C ARG A 86 13.81 3.38 -8.29
N GLU A 87 13.33 2.15 -8.21
CA GLU A 87 12.18 1.70 -8.99
C GLU A 87 10.93 2.52 -8.67
N ASN A 88 10.68 2.84 -7.39
CA ASN A 88 9.55 3.68 -7.01
C ASN A 88 9.69 5.11 -7.55
N LEU A 89 10.90 5.68 -7.54
CA LEU A 89 11.17 6.99 -8.15
C LEU A 89 10.94 6.99 -9.66
N GLU A 90 11.33 5.92 -10.35
CA GLU A 90 11.09 5.76 -11.79
C GLU A 90 9.59 5.68 -12.09
N ARG A 91 8.83 4.89 -11.33
CA ARG A 91 7.37 4.80 -11.44
C ARG A 91 6.70 6.16 -11.21
N ALA A 92 7.15 6.92 -10.21
CA ALA A 92 6.59 8.23 -9.90
C ALA A 92 6.91 9.27 -10.99
N ARG A 93 8.11 9.21 -11.59
CA ARG A 93 8.47 10.04 -12.75
C ARG A 93 7.64 9.70 -13.98
N GLU A 94 7.45 8.41 -14.24
CA GLU A 94 6.60 7.93 -15.32
C GLU A 94 5.15 8.39 -15.12
N ALA A 95 4.62 8.29 -13.91
CA ALA A 95 3.28 8.76 -13.57
C ALA A 95 3.11 10.26 -13.89
N ALA A 96 4.05 11.11 -13.44
CA ALA A 96 4.04 12.54 -13.74
C ALA A 96 4.12 12.83 -15.24
N GLN A 97 4.98 12.11 -15.97
CA GLN A 97 5.09 12.25 -17.42
C GLN A 97 3.78 11.88 -18.13
N ILE A 98 3.14 10.77 -17.74
CA ILE A 98 1.87 10.33 -18.31
C ILE A 98 0.77 11.36 -18.01
N GLY A 99 0.67 11.84 -16.76
CA GLY A 99 -0.29 12.88 -16.39
C GLY A 99 -0.13 14.15 -17.23
N ALA A 100 1.10 14.61 -17.44
CA ALA A 100 1.40 15.74 -18.32
C ALA A 100 0.98 15.47 -19.77
N GLN A 101 1.28 14.29 -20.32
CA GLN A 101 0.90 13.93 -21.69
C GLN A 101 -0.62 13.87 -21.91
N ILE A 102 -1.38 13.38 -20.92
CA ILE A 102 -2.84 13.35 -20.99
C ILE A 102 -3.39 14.78 -21.03
N ARG A 103 -2.91 15.66 -20.13
CA ARG A 103 -3.31 17.07 -20.10
C ARG A 103 -2.96 17.79 -21.40
N GLU A 104 -1.75 17.58 -21.91
CA GLU A 104 -1.27 18.15 -23.18
C GLU A 104 -2.18 17.71 -24.34
N SER A 105 -2.44 16.41 -24.49
CA SER A 105 -3.34 15.90 -25.54
C SER A 105 -4.73 16.53 -25.43
N PHE A 106 -5.28 16.56 -24.22
CA PHE A 106 -6.60 17.12 -23.94
C PHE A 106 -6.70 18.63 -24.21
N SER A 107 -5.66 19.42 -23.93
CA SER A 107 -5.70 20.87 -24.19
C SER A 107 -5.83 21.20 -25.68
N HIS A 108 -5.34 20.31 -26.55
CA HIS A 108 -5.42 20.45 -28.00
C HIS A 108 -6.76 19.98 -28.58
N SER A 109 -7.27 18.83 -28.12
CA SER A 109 -8.48 18.19 -28.69
C SER A 109 -9.77 18.47 -27.92
N ARG A 110 -9.67 18.95 -26.67
CA ARG A 110 -10.76 19.08 -25.69
C ARG A 110 -11.56 17.78 -25.46
N THR A 111 -10.99 16.64 -25.84
CA THR A 111 -11.60 15.31 -25.77
C THR A 111 -10.53 14.26 -25.49
N LEU A 112 -10.87 13.19 -24.77
CA LEU A 112 -9.94 12.09 -24.52
C LEU A 112 -10.06 11.04 -25.63
N ASN A 113 -8.97 10.81 -26.34
CA ASN A 113 -8.93 9.76 -27.37
C ASN A 113 -8.58 8.39 -26.75
N ARG A 114 -8.61 7.34 -27.57
CA ARG A 114 -8.31 5.96 -27.14
C ARG A 114 -6.92 5.82 -26.53
N ASP A 115 -5.94 6.55 -27.02
CA ASP A 115 -4.57 6.46 -26.51
C ASP A 115 -4.43 7.18 -25.16
N ASP A 116 -5.16 8.26 -24.95
CA ASP A 116 -5.23 8.94 -23.65
C ASP A 116 -5.92 8.07 -22.60
N LEU A 117 -6.96 7.30 -22.99
CA LEU A 117 -7.57 6.32 -22.09
C LEU A 117 -6.61 5.19 -21.71
N LYS A 118 -5.80 4.68 -22.65
CA LYS A 118 -4.75 3.68 -22.33
C LYS A 118 -3.68 4.26 -21.39
N LYS A 119 -3.28 5.51 -21.60
CA LYS A 119 -2.36 6.22 -20.71
C LYS A 119 -2.97 6.36 -19.31
N LEU A 120 -4.26 6.68 -19.22
CA LEU A 120 -5.00 6.76 -17.96
C LEU A 120 -5.03 5.41 -17.23
N ASP A 121 -5.24 4.29 -17.95
CA ASP A 121 -5.16 2.94 -17.40
C ASP A 121 -3.75 2.60 -16.87
N ARG A 122 -2.72 3.02 -17.59
CA ARG A 122 -1.33 2.84 -17.14
C ARG A 122 -1.05 3.68 -15.90
N LEU A 123 -1.53 4.92 -15.87
CA LEU A 123 -1.38 5.83 -14.73
C LEU A 123 -2.05 5.29 -13.47
N GLU A 124 -3.25 4.73 -13.59
CA GLU A 124 -3.96 4.08 -12.48
C GLU A 124 -3.14 2.92 -11.89
N LYS A 125 -2.55 2.07 -12.75
CA LYS A 125 -1.70 0.96 -12.30
C LYS A 125 -0.44 1.43 -11.60
N LEU A 126 0.18 2.51 -12.09
CA LEU A 126 1.34 3.12 -11.42
C LEU A 126 0.94 3.69 -10.05
N ALA A 127 -0.18 4.40 -9.99
CA ALA A 127 -0.70 4.98 -8.74
C ALA A 127 -0.98 3.90 -7.69
N HIS A 128 -1.58 2.77 -8.07
CA HIS A 128 -1.76 1.63 -7.16
C HIS A 128 -0.44 1.05 -6.67
N ARG A 129 0.57 0.90 -7.54
CA ARG A 129 1.89 0.39 -7.14
C ARG A 129 2.58 1.34 -6.16
N ILE A 130 2.61 2.62 -6.47
CA ILE A 130 3.20 3.66 -5.61
C ILE A 130 2.50 3.70 -4.25
N LEU A 131 1.17 3.58 -4.23
CA LEU A 131 0.38 3.51 -3.00
C LEU A 131 0.76 2.28 -2.15
N SER A 132 0.86 1.11 -2.76
CA SER A 132 1.27 -0.13 -2.07
C SER A 132 2.70 -0.04 -1.54
N ASP A 133 3.64 0.50 -2.33
CA ASP A 133 5.02 0.69 -1.92
C ASP A 133 5.13 1.68 -0.75
N ALA A 134 4.23 2.67 -0.71
CA ALA A 134 4.14 3.61 0.40
C ALA A 134 3.45 3.03 1.65
N GLY A 135 3.00 1.77 1.61
CA GLY A 135 2.29 1.10 2.72
C GLY A 135 0.81 1.44 2.82
N GLY A 136 0.22 2.05 1.79
CA GLY A 136 -1.19 2.37 1.72
C GLY A 136 -2.02 1.32 0.99
N SER A 137 -3.32 1.33 1.25
CA SER A 137 -4.33 0.61 0.47
C SER A 137 -5.27 1.61 -0.19
N SER A 138 -5.85 1.24 -1.35
CA SER A 138 -6.86 2.07 -2.00
C SER A 138 -8.10 2.18 -1.12
N VAL A 139 -8.53 3.41 -0.86
CA VAL A 139 -9.76 3.68 -0.10
C VAL A 139 -10.80 4.27 -1.05
N ASP A 140 -11.99 3.66 -1.09
CA ASP A 140 -13.14 4.16 -1.86
C ASP A 140 -13.96 5.20 -1.06
N GLU A 141 -13.27 6.13 -0.39
CA GLU A 141 -13.94 7.19 0.35
C GLU A 141 -14.26 8.38 -0.57
N PRO A 142 -15.44 8.99 -0.43
CA PRO A 142 -15.81 10.16 -1.20
C PRO A 142 -14.93 11.34 -0.80
N GLU A 143 -14.08 11.78 -1.73
CA GLU A 143 -13.32 13.02 -1.58
C GLU A 143 -14.25 14.24 -1.70
N GLN A 144 -14.04 15.24 -0.86
CA GLN A 144 -14.88 16.46 -0.84
C GLN A 144 -14.63 17.36 -2.07
N GLU A 145 -13.51 17.19 -2.76
CA GLU A 145 -13.06 18.04 -3.87
C GLU A 145 -12.94 17.24 -5.19
N ILE A 146 -13.96 16.43 -5.52
CA ILE A 146 -13.99 15.72 -6.80
C ILE A 146 -14.40 16.70 -7.92
N PRO A 147 -13.57 16.91 -8.96
CA PRO A 147 -13.91 17.81 -10.05
C PRO A 147 -15.18 17.36 -10.80
N THR A 148 -16.07 18.31 -11.08
CA THR A 148 -17.34 18.06 -11.80
C THR A 148 -17.20 18.20 -13.31
N GLN A 149 -16.21 18.96 -13.78
CA GLN A 149 -15.92 19.20 -15.19
C GLN A 149 -14.71 18.37 -15.65
N LEU A 150 -14.78 17.85 -16.88
CA LEU A 150 -13.73 16.98 -17.44
C LEU A 150 -12.37 17.68 -17.52
N GLU A 151 -12.35 18.95 -17.95
CA GLU A 151 -11.13 19.74 -18.04
C GLU A 151 -10.44 19.91 -16.68
N THR A 152 -11.20 20.28 -15.65
CA THR A 152 -10.69 20.40 -14.29
C THR A 152 -10.19 19.06 -13.76
N ALA A 153 -10.90 17.97 -14.06
CA ALA A 153 -10.49 16.62 -13.67
C ALA A 153 -9.15 16.22 -14.32
N VAL A 154 -8.99 16.46 -15.63
CA VAL A 154 -7.73 16.17 -16.36
C VAL A 154 -6.56 17.01 -15.84
N ASN A 155 -6.79 18.30 -15.56
CA ASN A 155 -5.77 19.15 -14.95
C ASN A 155 -5.37 18.61 -13.56
N ARG A 156 -6.34 18.18 -12.77
CA ARG A 156 -6.10 17.62 -11.44
C ARG A 156 -5.33 16.29 -11.49
N VAL A 157 -5.55 15.44 -12.50
CA VAL A 157 -4.73 14.24 -12.75
C VAL A 157 -3.25 14.62 -12.92
N ALA A 158 -2.96 15.62 -13.76
CA ALA A 158 -1.59 16.05 -14.00
C ALA A 158 -0.94 16.63 -12.73
N GLU A 159 -1.67 17.46 -11.98
CA GLU A 159 -1.19 18.03 -10.71
C GLU A 159 -0.87 16.96 -9.67
N LEU A 160 -1.80 16.04 -9.41
CA LEU A 160 -1.62 14.97 -8.43
C LEU A 160 -0.49 14.02 -8.83
N SER A 161 -0.35 13.71 -10.12
CA SER A 161 0.77 12.88 -10.60
C SER A 161 2.14 13.55 -10.36
N GLU A 162 2.22 14.87 -10.49
CA GLU A 162 3.41 15.65 -10.19
C GLU A 162 3.66 15.79 -8.68
N GLU A 163 2.60 15.92 -7.89
CA GLU A 163 2.66 15.93 -6.42
C GLU A 163 3.18 14.61 -5.87
N ILE A 164 2.71 13.47 -6.41
CA ILE A 164 3.24 12.14 -6.09
C ILE A 164 4.74 12.10 -6.36
N ARG A 165 5.20 12.51 -7.56
CA ARG A 165 6.63 12.52 -7.89
C ARG A 165 7.45 13.31 -6.88
N LYS A 166 7.04 14.55 -6.60
CA LYS A 166 7.73 15.43 -5.64
C LYS A 166 7.77 14.83 -4.23
N THR A 167 6.71 14.17 -3.81
CA THR A 167 6.60 13.59 -2.47
C THR A 167 7.41 12.30 -2.35
N VAL A 168 7.40 11.44 -3.37
CA VAL A 168 8.24 10.24 -3.45
C VAL A 168 9.73 10.60 -3.46
N GLU A 169 10.12 11.65 -4.21
CA GLU A 169 11.50 12.15 -4.23
C GLU A 169 12.02 12.54 -2.84
N LYS A 170 11.16 13.17 -2.03
CA LYS A 170 11.48 13.63 -0.67
C LYS A 170 11.37 12.55 0.40
N THR A 171 10.67 11.44 0.12
CA THR A 171 10.40 10.38 1.10
C THR A 171 11.64 9.48 1.25
N PRO A 172 12.25 9.29 2.43
CA PRO A 172 13.39 8.38 2.60
C PRO A 172 13.04 6.90 2.38
N ARG A 173 14.05 6.06 2.11
CA ARG A 173 13.88 4.62 1.75
C ARG A 173 13.17 3.74 2.79
N GLN A 174 13.14 4.15 4.05
CA GLN A 174 12.58 3.40 5.19
C GLN A 174 11.31 4.04 5.76
N VAL A 175 10.71 5.01 5.06
CA VAL A 175 9.60 5.81 5.58
C VAL A 175 8.31 5.57 4.80
N VAL A 176 7.26 5.20 5.54
CA VAL A 176 5.87 5.22 5.08
C VAL A 176 5.43 6.67 4.97
N SER A 177 5.04 7.10 3.78
CA SER A 177 4.74 8.50 3.50
C SER A 177 3.25 8.74 3.38
N ALA A 178 2.66 9.35 4.42
CA ALA A 178 1.25 9.75 4.42
C ALA A 178 0.91 10.64 3.22
N GLY A 179 1.82 11.55 2.82
CA GLY A 179 1.61 12.42 1.67
C GLY A 179 1.57 11.66 0.33
N VAL A 180 2.40 10.60 0.19
CA VAL A 180 2.34 9.73 -1.00
C VAL A 180 1.03 8.93 -1.01
N ILE A 181 0.62 8.38 0.13
CA ILE A 181 -0.63 7.64 0.29
C ILE A 181 -1.83 8.54 -0.08
N GLU A 182 -1.90 9.73 0.49
CA GLU A 182 -2.97 10.69 0.27
C GLU A 182 -3.05 11.09 -1.21
N SER A 183 -1.94 11.57 -1.78
CA SER A 183 -1.91 12.02 -3.18
C SER A 183 -2.24 10.89 -4.16
N SER A 184 -1.82 9.65 -3.86
CA SER A 184 -2.11 8.49 -4.70
C SER A 184 -3.59 8.09 -4.65
N ASN A 185 -4.20 8.10 -3.46
CA ASN A 185 -5.63 7.85 -3.32
C ASN A 185 -6.47 8.92 -4.05
N LYS A 186 -6.13 10.19 -3.86
CA LYS A 186 -6.76 11.31 -4.60
C LYS A 186 -6.65 11.11 -6.11
N LEU A 187 -5.47 10.73 -6.60
CA LEU A 187 -5.25 10.48 -8.02
C LEU A 187 -6.16 9.35 -8.53
N LEU A 188 -6.30 8.25 -7.79
CA LEU A 188 -7.18 7.13 -8.18
C LEU A 188 -8.66 7.56 -8.26
N ILE A 189 -9.12 8.36 -7.30
CA ILE A 189 -10.49 8.90 -7.28
C ILE A 189 -10.71 9.80 -8.51
N VAL A 190 -9.78 10.71 -8.79
CA VAL A 190 -9.88 11.63 -9.94
C VAL A 190 -9.82 10.86 -11.27
N ILE A 191 -8.96 9.84 -11.40
CA ILE A 191 -8.91 8.99 -12.60
C ILE A 191 -10.27 8.33 -12.86
N ARG A 192 -10.89 7.77 -11.82
CA ARG A 192 -12.24 7.18 -11.91
C ARG A 192 -13.24 8.23 -12.40
N ARG A 193 -13.18 9.44 -11.84
CA ARG A 193 -14.04 10.54 -12.24
C ARG A 193 -13.85 10.96 -13.71
N VAL A 194 -12.61 11.05 -14.18
CA VAL A 194 -12.31 11.34 -15.58
C VAL A 194 -12.97 10.32 -16.50
N ARG A 195 -12.92 9.03 -16.17
CA ARG A 195 -13.57 7.97 -16.97
C ARG A 195 -15.09 8.07 -16.99
N GLU A 196 -15.71 8.50 -15.90
CA GLU A 196 -17.16 8.70 -15.85
C GLU A 196 -17.58 9.89 -16.72
N LEU A 197 -16.80 10.97 -16.72
CA LEU A 197 -17.07 12.19 -17.48
C LEU A 197 -16.72 12.07 -18.97
N SER A 198 -15.86 11.12 -19.34
CA SER A 198 -15.46 10.88 -20.73
C SER A 198 -16.31 9.85 -21.47
N ARG A 199 -17.31 9.26 -20.79
CA ARG A 199 -18.29 8.35 -21.39
C ARG A 199 -19.43 9.15 -22.01
#